data_AF-A0A852P5R3-F1
#
_entry.id   AF-A0A852P5R3-F1
#
_cell.length_a   1.000
_cell.length_b   1.000
_cell.length_c   1.000
_cell.angle_alpha   90.00
_cell.angle_beta   90.00
_cell.angle_gamma   90.00
#
_symmetry.space_group_name_H-M   'P 1'
#
loop_
_entity.id
_entity.type
_entity.pdbx_description
1 polymer ?
#
loop_
_entity_poly.entity_id
_entity_poly.type
_entity_poly.pdbx_seq_one_letter_code
_entity_poly.pdbx_strand_id
1 'polypeptide(L)'
;VHTGEWPYQCLDCGKSLSLQSHLIHHQKIHTGEQPYPGEWPYQCLECGKSFSLNCLLIRHQKIHSGERPYKCLECGKGFRWSSCLIRHQIIHT
;
A
#
# COMPACT_ATOMS: atom_id res chain seq x y z
N VAL A 1 -17.86 -15.27 7.27
CA VAL A 1 -17.99 -14.18 8.26
C VAL A 1 -16.67 -13.45 8.32
N HIS A 2 -16.57 -12.29 7.65
CA HIS A 2 -15.44 -11.39 7.83
C HIS A 2 -15.87 -10.49 8.99
N THR A 3 -15.41 -10.78 10.21
CA THR A 3 -15.56 -9.87 11.34
C THR A 3 -14.77 -8.61 10.98
N GLY A 4 -15.45 -7.67 10.33
CA GLY A 4 -14.94 -6.35 9.96
C GLY A 4 -14.75 -5.50 11.20
N GLU A 5 -14.00 -6.01 12.16
CA GLU A 5 -13.58 -5.23 13.31
C GLU A 5 -12.46 -4.34 12.81
N TRP A 6 -12.82 -3.07 12.65
CA TRP A 6 -11.89 -1.98 12.50
C TRP A 6 -11.81 -1.27 13.85
N PRO A 7 -11.20 -1.90 14.89
CA PRO A 7 -11.30 -1.43 16.27
C PRO A 7 -10.66 -0.06 16.48
N TYR A 8 -9.85 0.40 15.54
CA TYR A 8 -9.13 1.66 15.62
C TYR A 8 -9.80 2.70 14.73
N GLN A 9 -10.70 3.50 15.30
CA GLN A 9 -11.39 4.59 14.61
C GLN A 9 -10.70 5.94 14.85
N CYS A 10 -10.49 6.71 13.78
CA CYS A 10 -10.09 8.10 13.86
C CYS A 10 -11.29 8.96 14.27
N LEU A 11 -11.13 9.71 15.36
CA LEU A 11 -12.18 10.59 15.87
C LEU A 11 -12.33 11.88 15.04
N ASP A 12 -11.27 12.32 14.36
CA ASP A 12 -11.28 13.56 13.57
C ASP A 12 -12.05 13.43 12.24
N CYS A 13 -11.98 12.26 11.58
CA CYS A 13 -12.64 12.04 10.28
C CYS A 13 -13.47 10.75 10.21
N GLY A 14 -13.67 10.06 11.33
CA GLY A 14 -14.48 8.84 11.42
C GLY A 14 -13.89 7.60 10.74
N LYS A 15 -12.66 7.68 10.20
CA LYS A 15 -12.07 6.59 9.42
C LYS A 15 -11.63 5.44 10.32
N SER A 16 -12.16 4.24 10.05
CA SER A 16 -11.80 3.04 10.79
C SER A 16 -10.63 2.31 10.14
N LEU A 17 -9.71 1.81 10.96
CA LEU A 17 -8.47 1.15 10.57
C LEU A 17 -8.35 -0.19 11.31
N SER A 18 -7.79 -1.19 10.63
CA SER A 18 -7.63 -2.55 11.18
C SER A 18 -6.43 -2.69 12.12
N LEU A 19 -5.53 -1.70 12.14
CA LEU A 19 -4.30 -1.70 12.92
C LEU A 19 -4.09 -0.35 13.62
N GLN A 20 -3.70 -0.40 14.89
CA GLN A 20 -3.42 0.80 15.69
C GLN A 20 -2.30 1.65 15.10
N SER A 21 -1.25 1.01 14.56
CA SER A 21 -0.12 1.70 13.92
C SER A 21 -0.55 2.52 12.71
N HIS A 22 -1.54 2.03 11.94
CA HIS A 22 -2.13 2.78 10.84
C HIS A 22 -2.94 3.96 11.35
N LEU A 23 -3.65 3.83 12.48
CA LEU A 23 -4.41 4.92 13.09
C LEU A 23 -3.50 6.03 13.59
N ILE A 24 -2.43 5.68 14.33
CA ILE A 24 -1.44 6.65 14.83
C ILE A 24 -0.83 7.41 13.66
N HIS A 25 -0.46 6.71 12.59
CA HIS A 25 0.08 7.34 11.39
C HIS A 25 -0.95 8.23 10.68
N HIS A 26 -2.19 7.75 10.57
CA HIS A 26 -3.30 8.51 9.98
C HIS A 26 -3.58 9.79 10.75
N GLN A 27 -3.54 9.79 12.08
CA GLN A 27 -3.75 10.98 12.90
C GLN A 27 -2.73 12.09 12.62
N LYS A 28 -1.50 11.75 12.20
CA LYS A 28 -0.49 12.74 11.81
C LYS A 28 -0.90 13.61 10.62
N ILE A 29 -1.85 13.16 9.80
CA ILE A 29 -2.38 13.99 8.69
C ILE A 29 -3.30 15.10 9.21
N HIS A 30 -3.97 14.88 10.34
CA HIS A 30 -4.90 15.85 10.94
C HIS A 30 -4.16 16.87 11.80
N THR A 31 -3.10 16.45 12.48
CA THR A 31 -2.29 17.33 13.31
C THR A 31 -1.30 18.18 12.51
N GLY A 32 -1.13 17.92 11.21
CA GLY A 32 -0.10 18.58 10.40
C GLY A 32 1.33 18.18 10.76
N GLU A 33 1.51 17.26 11.72
CA GLU A 33 2.79 16.62 12.05
C GLU A 33 3.20 15.56 11.02
N GLN A 34 2.58 15.59 9.84
CA GLN A 34 3.06 14.82 8.72
C GLN A 34 4.50 15.30 8.45
N PRO A 35 5.53 14.45 8.63
CA PRO A 35 6.89 14.83 8.26
C PRO A 35 6.85 15.43 6.85
N TYR A 36 7.49 16.59 6.67
CA TYR A 36 7.56 17.27 5.38
C TYR A 36 7.93 16.24 4.30
N PRO A 37 7.42 16.38 3.05
CA PRO A 37 7.77 15.46 1.97
C PRO A 37 9.31 15.36 1.85
N GLY A 38 9.88 14.28 2.39
CA GLY A 38 11.32 14.11 2.61
C GLY A 38 11.70 13.45 3.93
N GLU A 39 10.91 13.61 4.99
CA GLU A 39 11.21 13.12 6.35
C GLU A 39 10.56 11.76 6.69
N TRP A 40 9.98 11.07 5.71
CA TRP A 40 9.53 9.71 5.97
C TRP A 40 10.75 8.79 6.16
N PRO A 41 10.79 7.97 7.23
CA PRO A 41 11.99 7.24 7.62
C PRO A 41 12.40 6.17 6.60
N TYR A 42 11.50 5.74 5.71
CA TYR A 42 11.78 4.70 4.74
C TYR A 42 11.95 5.30 3.34
N GLN A 43 13.19 5.60 2.96
CA GLN A 43 13.53 6.14 1.65
C GLN A 43 13.95 5.05 0.66
N CYS A 44 13.47 5.16 -0.58
CA CYS A 44 13.97 4.41 -1.72
C CYS A 44 15.26 5.04 -2.22
N LEU A 45 16.37 4.31 -2.14
CA LEU A 45 17.68 4.81 -2.59
C LEU A 45 17.80 4.93 -4.12
N GLU A 46 16.96 4.23 -4.89
CA GLU A 46 17.00 4.26 -6.36
C GLU A 46 16.34 5.50 -6.95
N CYS A 47 15.31 6.04 -6.30
CA CYS A 47 14.56 7.20 -6.82
C CYS A 47 14.32 8.33 -5.80
N GLY A 48 14.87 8.21 -4.59
CA GLY A 48 14.76 9.20 -3.52
C GLY A 48 13.38 9.31 -2.87
N LYS A 49 12.38 8.54 -3.29
CA LYS A 49 11.02 8.59 -2.72
C LYS A 49 10.96 8.05 -1.30
N SER A 50 10.35 8.80 -0.39
CA SER A 50 10.19 8.41 1.01
C SER A 50 8.77 7.92 1.33
N PHE A 51 8.67 6.91 2.18
CA PHE A 51 7.44 6.22 2.54
C PHE A 51 7.27 6.16 4.05
N SER A 52 6.02 6.29 4.50
CA SER A 52 5.71 6.27 5.93
C SER A 52 5.88 4.93 6.61
N LEU A 53 5.84 3.83 5.85
CA LEU A 53 5.91 2.47 6.35
C LEU A 53 6.91 1.67 5.52
N ASN A 54 7.66 0.79 6.18
CA ASN A 54 8.63 -0.10 5.52
C ASN A 54 7.95 -0.98 4.46
N CYS A 55 6.76 -1.52 4.78
CA CYS A 55 6.01 -2.35 3.84
C CYS A 55 5.65 -1.62 2.53
N LEU A 56 5.46 -0.29 2.57
CA LEU A 56 5.22 0.53 1.39
C LEU A 56 6.50 0.72 0.58
N LEU A 57 7.65 0.91 1.23
CA LEU A 57 8.96 0.94 0.57
C LEU A 57 9.28 -0.39 -0.12
N ILE A 58 9.15 -1.53 0.58
CA ILE A 58 9.38 -2.86 -0.02
C ILE A 58 8.46 -3.08 -1.22
N ARG A 59 7.18 -2.72 -1.08
CA ARG A 59 6.21 -2.79 -2.17
C ARG A 59 6.64 -1.91 -3.35
N HIS A 60 7.14 -0.71 -3.06
CA HIS A 60 7.63 0.21 -4.07
C HIS A 60 8.90 -0.31 -4.76
N GLN A 61 9.83 -0.94 -4.06
CA GLN A 61 11.04 -1.52 -4.66
C GLN A 61 10.76 -2.58 -5.72
N LYS A 62 9.65 -3.33 -5.60
CA LYS A 62 9.17 -4.22 -6.67
C LYS A 62 8.90 -3.50 -7.98
N ILE A 63 8.75 -2.17 -7.95
CA ILE A 63 8.59 -1.35 -9.14
C ILE A 63 9.86 -1.30 -9.97
N HIS A 64 11.00 -1.17 -9.29
CA HIS A 64 12.31 -1.09 -9.90
C HIS A 64 12.81 -2.44 -10.39
N SER A 65 12.51 -3.53 -9.67
CA SER A 65 12.93 -4.89 -10.10
C SER A 65 12.28 -5.35 -11.41
N GLY A 66 11.19 -4.71 -11.84
CA GLY A 66 10.46 -5.14 -13.05
C GLY A 66 9.74 -6.49 -12.90
N GLU A 67 9.85 -7.15 -11.74
CA GLU A 67 9.32 -8.48 -11.53
C GLU A 67 7.80 -8.53 -11.72
N ARG A 68 7.37 -9.57 -12.43
CA ARG A 68 5.97 -9.87 -12.74
C ARG A 68 5.66 -11.32 -12.40
N PRO A 69 5.61 -11.67 -11.11
CA PRO A 69 5.45 -13.06 -10.68
C PRO A 69 4.06 -13.62 -11.00
N TYR A 70 3.05 -12.76 -11.16
CA TYR A 70 1.68 -13.18 -11.42
C TYR A 70 1.41 -13.23 -12.91
N LYS A 71 1.34 -14.42 -13.52
CA LYS A 71 1.10 -14.58 -14.95
C LYS A 71 -0.33 -15.04 -15.21
N CYS A 72 -0.97 -14.44 -16.21
CA CYS A 72 -2.22 -14.95 -16.77
C CYS A 72 -1.90 -16.20 -17.59
N LEU A 73 -2.60 -17.30 -17.30
CA LEU A 73 -2.40 -18.57 -18.01
C LEU A 73 -3.06 -18.60 -19.39
N GLU A 74 -4.07 -17.76 -19.62
CA GLU A 74 -4.80 -17.72 -20.90
C GLU A 74 -4.04 -16.94 -21.97
N CYS A 75 -3.46 -15.78 -21.62
CA CYS A 75 -2.76 -14.91 -22.59
C CYS A 75 -1.26 -14.71 -22.30
N GLY A 76 -0.72 -15.34 -21.25
CA GLY A 76 0.69 -15.24 -20.86
C GLY A 76 1.10 -13.89 -20.24
N LYS A 77 0.18 -12.92 -20.12
CA LYS A 77 0.50 -11.57 -19.63
C LYS A 77 0.91 -11.59 -18.15
N GLY A 78 2.08 -11.02 -17.85
CA GLY A 78 2.61 -10.91 -16.48
C GLY A 78 2.22 -9.61 -15.77
N PHE A 79 1.97 -9.72 -14.47
CA PHE A 79 1.57 -8.66 -13.55
C PHE A 79 2.43 -8.68 -12.28
N ARG A 80 2.62 -7.48 -11.72
CA ARG A 80 3.38 -7.29 -10.48
C ARG A 80 2.59 -7.62 -9.21
N TRP A 81 1.26 -7.50 -9.28
CA TRP A 81 0.35 -7.70 -8.15
C TRP A 81 -0.74 -8.70 -8.50
N SER A 82 -1.10 -9.56 -7.55
CA SER A 82 -2.20 -10.53 -7.72
C SER A 82 -3.53 -9.85 -8.00
N SER A 83 -3.81 -8.72 -7.35
CA SER A 83 -5.03 -7.93 -7.59
C SER A 83 -5.12 -7.42 -9.03
N CYS A 84 -3.99 -7.10 -9.66
CA CYS A 84 -3.96 -6.72 -11.07
C CYS A 84 -4.25 -7.90 -11.99
N LEU A 85 -3.73 -9.10 -11.67
CA LEU A 85 -4.04 -10.32 -12.40
C LEU A 85 -5.53 -10.67 -12.27
N ILE A 86 -6.08 -10.67 -11.05
CA ILE A 86 -7.49 -10.98 -10.80
C ILE A 86 -8.38 -10.04 -11.61
N ARG A 87 -8.13 -8.73 -11.56
CA ARG A 87 -8.88 -7.77 -12.36
C ARG A 87 -8.73 -8.00 -13.87
N HIS A 88 -7.55 -8.43 -14.31
CA HIS A 88 -7.33 -8.74 -15.72
C HIS A 88 -8.09 -9.98 -16.18
N GLN A 89 -8.23 -11.00 -15.33
CA GLN A 89 -8.96 -12.22 -15.66
C GLN A 89 -10.44 -11.97 -15.93
N ILE A 90 -11.03 -10.92 -15.34
CA ILE A 90 -12.42 -10.49 -15.63
C ILE A 90 -12.60 -10.08 -17.10
N ILE A 91 -11.51 -9.78 -17.82
CA ILE A 91 -11.58 -9.41 -19.24
C ILE A 91 -11.65 -10.66 -20.14
N HIS A 92 -11.24 -11.82 -19.63
CA HIS A 92 -11.24 -13.09 -20.38
C HIS A 92 -12.50 -13.92 -20.17
N THR A 93 -13.29 -13.62 -19.13
CA THR A 93 -14.70 -14.03 -19.05
C THR A 93 -15.53 -13.31 -20.10
#